data_AF-A0A6D2JG22-F1
#
_entry.id   AF-A0A6D2JG22-F1
#
_cell.length_a   1.000
_cell.length_b   1.000
_cell.length_c   1.000
_cell.angle_alpha   90.00
_cell.angle_beta   90.00
_cell.angle_gamma   90.00
#
_symmetry.space_group_name_H-M   'P 1'
#
loop_
_entity.id
_entity.type
_entity.pdbx_description
1 polymer ?
#
loop_
_entity_poly.entity_id
_entity_poly.type
_entity_poly.pdbx_seq_one_letter_code
_entity_poly.pdbx_strand_id
1 'polypeptide(L)'
;MAVVTILGSCLKISYVIFAFCSAFFLGALKGLIVGPIAGLTLIAGNVGVILGLFPAHVTWTIYAVAKTNRFDIPLKLAISVALPALFGIWLGLSISISVLVGVGYGFFTPWISAFEAFRQNTGSNKFFHCLVDGTWGTIKGSCTVVTDFADLCYHSYPLYLKELRESPASDELQTLRLIHVPGCIIVGIIGLVIDIPLFTAIAVIKSPYLLFKGWYRLAQDAINREGPFLEIACIPVAGLTILLWPIIVIGFVLMTIFSSIFVGLYGAVVVFQERSFTRGVSYVIAVVGEFDEYTNDWLYLREGTIFPKPRYRMRKASFSSEVSVIVHPSDVSRDNSSGSVEAPAMLVPSLVHSVSVREAIQEVRMVQIWEHMMGWFEMQGKELLDKGVITPADLYESLKGRHGNESSIINVGLPSYALLQTLLISIKAGAHGVLLLDGSEVTHLNRPQDKFLDWIFNPIMVLKDQIQVIKLGESEVRYLEKTVLFGDHEQRIEAWDNRSAPPQENLRTAQIQGISRRMMGMVRSVSKLPTYRRRFRKVVKALITYWLEKQGLNRTGSMSSGDFIEDV
;
A
#
# COMPACT_ATOMS: atom_id res chain seq x y z
N MET A 1 -30.24 -25.93 -41.15
CA MET A 1 -29.15 -25.05 -40.70
C MET A 1 -29.38 -24.48 -39.30
N ALA A 2 -30.53 -23.84 -38.99
CA ALA A 2 -30.82 -23.30 -37.64
C ALA A 2 -30.68 -24.32 -36.48
N VAL A 3 -31.10 -25.57 -36.67
CA VAL A 3 -30.96 -26.64 -35.66
C VAL A 3 -29.49 -27.01 -35.39
N VAL A 4 -28.64 -26.98 -36.43
CA VAL A 4 -27.19 -27.28 -36.31
C VAL A 4 -26.48 -26.14 -35.58
N THR A 5 -26.87 -24.88 -35.83
CA THR A 5 -26.36 -23.73 -35.08
C THR A 5 -26.83 -23.72 -33.62
N ILE A 6 -28.08 -24.11 -33.34
CA ILE A 6 -28.61 -24.24 -31.98
C ILE A 6 -27.90 -25.39 -31.23
N LEU A 7 -27.70 -26.54 -31.88
CA LEU A 7 -27.00 -27.68 -31.31
C LEU A 7 -25.52 -27.37 -31.03
N GLY A 8 -24.85 -26.68 -31.95
CA GLY A 8 -23.48 -26.21 -31.78
C GLY A 8 -23.33 -25.20 -30.63
N SER A 9 -24.31 -24.30 -30.46
CA SER A 9 -24.35 -23.37 -29.31
C SER A 9 -24.63 -24.09 -27.99
N CYS A 10 -25.55 -25.05 -27.98
CA CYS A 10 -25.85 -25.86 -26.80
C CYS A 10 -24.65 -26.69 -26.33
N LEU A 11 -23.90 -27.30 -27.26
CA LEU A 11 -22.67 -28.03 -26.96
C LEU A 11 -21.57 -27.12 -26.40
N LYS A 12 -21.43 -25.89 -26.91
CA LYS A 12 -20.49 -24.90 -26.37
C LYS A 12 -20.85 -24.48 -24.94
N ILE A 13 -22.13 -24.22 -24.67
CA ILE A 13 -22.62 -23.88 -23.33
C ILE A 13 -22.38 -25.04 -22.37
N SER A 14 -22.74 -26.27 -22.77
CA SER A 14 -22.49 -27.47 -21.97
C SER A 14 -21.01 -27.69 -21.68
N TYR A 15 -20.13 -27.43 -22.66
CA TYR A 15 -18.68 -27.54 -22.46
C TYR A 15 -18.15 -26.50 -21.46
N VAL A 16 -18.63 -25.25 -21.52
CA VAL A 16 -18.24 -24.20 -20.58
C VAL A 16 -18.69 -24.54 -19.17
N ILE A 17 -19.93 -25.01 -18.99
CA ILE A 17 -20.46 -25.45 -17.69
C ILE A 17 -19.63 -26.62 -17.16
N PHE A 18 -19.36 -27.63 -18.00
CA PHE A 18 -18.54 -28.77 -17.62
C PHE A 18 -17.11 -28.36 -17.24
N ALA A 19 -16.48 -27.47 -18.00
CA ALA A 19 -15.15 -26.95 -17.71
C ALA A 19 -15.13 -26.14 -16.39
N PHE A 20 -16.15 -25.32 -16.14
CA PHE A 20 -16.31 -24.60 -14.89
C PHE A 20 -16.48 -25.54 -13.70
N CYS A 21 -17.40 -26.49 -13.77
CA CYS A 21 -17.61 -27.47 -12.70
C CYS A 21 -16.34 -28.30 -12.47
N SER A 22 -15.66 -28.71 -13.53
CA SER A 22 -14.39 -29.42 -13.42
C SER A 22 -13.31 -28.59 -12.73
N ALA A 23 -13.11 -27.33 -13.16
CA ALA A 23 -12.17 -26.41 -12.52
C ALA A 23 -12.51 -26.16 -11.04
N PHE A 24 -13.80 -26.05 -10.74
CA PHE A 24 -14.32 -25.85 -9.39
C PHE A 24 -13.98 -27.03 -8.48
N PHE A 25 -14.36 -28.26 -8.86
CA PHE A 25 -14.14 -29.46 -8.05
C PHE A 25 -12.66 -29.86 -8.00
N LEU A 26 -11.95 -29.81 -9.13
CA LEU A 26 -10.50 -30.10 -9.16
C LEU A 26 -9.71 -29.06 -8.37
N GLY A 27 -10.08 -27.79 -8.46
CA GLY A 27 -9.50 -26.71 -7.68
C GLY A 27 -9.77 -26.87 -6.18
N ALA A 28 -10.98 -27.27 -5.78
CA ALA A 28 -11.30 -27.56 -4.39
C ALA A 28 -10.53 -28.78 -3.86
N LEU A 29 -10.46 -29.87 -4.63
CA LEU A 29 -9.65 -31.05 -4.30
C LEU A 29 -8.17 -30.70 -4.15
N LYS A 30 -7.65 -29.88 -5.06
CA LYS A 30 -6.28 -29.36 -4.99
C LYS A 30 -6.06 -28.49 -3.76
N GLY A 31 -7.01 -27.63 -3.42
CA GLY A 31 -7.01 -26.86 -2.17
C GLY A 31 -6.98 -27.77 -0.94
N LEU A 32 -7.69 -28.90 -0.96
CA LEU A 32 -7.67 -29.89 0.13
C LEU A 32 -6.36 -30.69 0.22
N ILE A 33 -5.66 -30.92 -0.89
CA ILE A 33 -4.40 -31.70 -0.92
C ILE A 33 -3.19 -30.80 -0.62
N VAL A 34 -3.06 -29.69 -1.36
CA VAL A 34 -1.91 -28.79 -1.26
C VAL A 34 -2.09 -27.77 -0.13
N GLY A 35 -3.34 -27.38 0.14
CA GLY A 35 -3.63 -26.33 1.10
C GLY A 35 -3.21 -26.63 2.54
N PRO A 36 -3.31 -27.87 3.06
CA PRO A 36 -2.76 -28.20 4.37
C PRO A 36 -1.24 -27.99 4.44
N ILE A 37 -0.49 -28.36 3.40
CA ILE A 37 0.97 -28.20 3.36
C ILE A 37 1.33 -26.71 3.27
N ALA A 38 0.72 -25.99 2.33
CA ALA A 38 0.95 -24.56 2.13
C ALA A 38 0.52 -23.72 3.35
N GLY A 39 -0.64 -24.05 3.92
CA GLY A 39 -1.18 -23.42 5.12
C GLY A 39 -0.33 -23.71 6.35
N LEU A 40 0.07 -24.96 6.58
CA LEU A 40 0.94 -25.32 7.70
C LEU A 40 2.31 -24.63 7.60
N THR A 41 2.88 -24.55 6.39
CA THR A 41 4.14 -23.83 6.15
C THR A 41 4.02 -22.37 6.55
N LEU A 42 2.93 -21.71 6.14
CA LEU A 42 2.65 -20.31 6.48
C LEU A 42 2.42 -20.14 7.98
N ILE A 43 1.59 -20.96 8.60
CA ILE A 43 1.26 -20.89 10.03
C ILE A 43 2.50 -21.13 10.87
N ALA A 44 3.21 -22.23 10.65
CA ALA A 44 4.41 -22.58 11.40
C ALA A 44 5.51 -21.52 11.20
N GLY A 45 5.68 -21.02 9.98
CA GLY A 45 6.63 -19.94 9.68
C GLY A 45 6.29 -18.65 10.43
N ASN A 46 5.07 -18.14 10.31
CA ASN A 46 4.66 -16.90 10.97
C ASN A 46 4.68 -17.04 12.49
N VAL A 47 4.15 -18.14 13.05
CA VAL A 47 4.18 -18.40 14.50
C VAL A 47 5.63 -18.53 14.99
N GLY A 48 6.51 -19.19 14.23
CA GLY A 48 7.93 -19.27 14.53
C GLY A 48 8.61 -17.89 14.57
N VAL A 49 8.33 -17.03 13.58
CA VAL A 49 8.80 -15.63 13.56
C VAL A 49 8.28 -14.85 14.76
N ILE A 50 6.98 -14.96 15.06
CA ILE A 50 6.34 -14.28 16.19
C ILE A 50 7.03 -14.69 17.48
N LEU A 51 7.09 -15.99 17.80
CA LEU A 51 7.64 -16.48 19.06
C LEU A 51 9.15 -16.24 19.17
N GLY A 52 9.89 -16.42 18.08
CA GLY A 52 11.34 -16.22 18.04
C GLY A 52 11.75 -14.76 18.22
N LEU A 53 11.04 -13.82 17.59
CA LEU A 53 11.34 -12.39 17.69
C LEU A 53 10.61 -11.68 18.83
N PHE A 54 9.64 -12.31 19.50
CA PHE A 54 8.88 -11.69 20.57
C PHE A 54 9.75 -11.11 21.70
N PRO A 55 10.77 -11.81 22.24
CA PRO A 55 11.65 -11.23 23.25
C PRO A 55 12.39 -9.99 22.73
N ALA A 56 12.89 -10.04 21.49
CA ALA A 56 13.56 -8.91 20.87
C ALA A 56 12.59 -7.73 20.69
N HIS A 57 11.37 -7.97 20.21
CA HIS A 57 10.33 -6.94 20.09
C HIS A 57 10.04 -6.28 21.42
N VAL A 58 9.79 -7.06 22.48
CA VAL A 58 9.55 -6.54 23.83
C VAL A 58 10.71 -5.65 24.29
N THR A 59 11.96 -6.12 24.16
CA THR A 59 13.14 -5.34 24.57
C THR A 59 13.28 -4.06 23.75
N TRP A 60 13.08 -4.11 22.43
CA TRP A 60 13.16 -2.94 21.56
C TRP A 60 12.07 -1.91 21.88
N THR A 61 10.83 -2.34 22.11
CA THR A 61 9.74 -1.42 22.47
C THR A 61 10.03 -0.73 23.80
N ILE A 62 10.40 -1.50 24.84
CA ILE A 62 10.69 -0.96 26.18
C ILE A 62 11.85 0.03 26.08
N TYR A 63 12.92 -0.33 25.36
CA TYR A 63 14.05 0.56 25.12
C TYR A 63 13.66 1.85 24.40
N ALA A 64 12.82 1.75 23.35
CA ALA A 64 12.35 2.92 22.61
C ALA A 64 11.48 3.84 23.45
N VAL A 65 10.56 3.30 24.25
CA VAL A 65 9.69 4.06 25.17
C VAL A 65 10.50 4.70 26.30
N ALA A 66 11.50 4.00 26.84
CA ALA A 66 12.36 4.55 27.88
C ALA A 66 13.21 5.72 27.35
N LYS A 67 13.79 5.57 26.16
CA LYS A 67 14.77 6.51 25.59
C LYS A 67 14.17 7.65 24.76
N THR A 68 12.90 7.58 24.35
CA THR A 68 12.29 8.68 23.59
C THR A 68 12.17 9.94 24.43
N ASN A 69 12.44 11.09 23.83
CA ASN A 69 12.28 12.41 24.45
C ASN A 69 10.87 12.99 24.23
N ARG A 70 10.01 12.29 23.49
CA ARG A 70 8.65 12.75 23.16
C ARG A 70 7.68 12.66 24.33
N PHE A 71 7.91 11.73 25.26
CA PHE A 71 7.01 11.43 26.36
C PHE A 71 7.59 11.92 27.70
N ASP A 72 6.74 12.47 28.55
CA ASP A 72 7.11 12.79 29.93
C ASP A 72 7.18 11.53 30.82
N ILE A 73 7.74 11.67 32.02
CA ILE A 73 7.93 10.55 32.96
C ILE A 73 6.60 9.85 33.31
N PRO A 74 5.50 10.58 33.63
CA PRO A 74 4.21 9.95 33.88
C PRO A 74 3.65 9.15 32.69
N LEU A 75 3.75 9.66 31.47
CA LEU A 75 3.30 8.96 30.27
C LEU A 75 4.13 7.70 30.01
N LYS A 76 5.45 7.77 30.20
CA LYS A 76 6.33 6.60 30.11
C LYS A 76 5.92 5.51 31.10
N LEU A 77 5.61 5.88 32.35
CA LEU A 77 5.17 4.93 33.37
C LEU A 77 3.82 4.32 33.01
N ALA A 78 2.84 5.14 32.59
CA ALA A 78 1.51 4.67 32.18
C ALA A 78 1.59 3.69 31.00
N ILE A 79 2.36 4.01 29.96
CA ILE A 79 2.60 3.11 28.82
C ILE A 79 3.29 1.83 29.32
N SER A 80 4.28 1.93 30.19
CA SER A 80 5.01 0.77 30.72
C SER A 80 4.11 -0.20 31.50
N VAL A 81 3.11 0.30 32.22
CA VAL A 81 2.11 -0.53 32.92
C VAL A 81 1.15 -1.20 31.94
N ALA A 82 0.78 -0.53 30.84
CA ALA A 82 -0.12 -1.09 29.83
C ALA A 82 0.58 -2.08 28.86
N LEU A 83 1.89 -1.93 28.65
CA LEU A 83 2.67 -2.72 27.70
C LEU A 83 2.53 -4.24 27.86
N PRO A 84 2.59 -4.83 29.08
CA PRO A 84 2.41 -6.28 29.26
C PRO A 84 1.08 -6.79 28.70
N ALA A 85 -0.01 -6.07 28.95
CA ALA A 85 -1.33 -6.43 28.42
C ALA A 85 -1.36 -6.29 26.89
N LEU A 86 -0.80 -5.21 26.35
CA LEU A 86 -0.70 -5.00 24.90
C LEU A 86 0.14 -6.09 24.21
N PHE A 87 1.23 -6.55 24.83
CA PHE A 87 2.02 -7.66 24.31
C PHE A 87 1.28 -8.99 24.35
N GLY A 88 0.52 -9.27 25.42
CA GLY A 88 -0.31 -10.47 25.50
C GLY A 88 -1.40 -10.48 24.42
N ILE A 89 -2.09 -9.35 24.24
CA ILE A 89 -3.11 -9.18 23.19
C ILE A 89 -2.46 -9.31 21.80
N TRP A 90 -1.35 -8.63 21.55
CA TRP A 90 -0.61 -8.71 20.29
C TRP A 90 -0.23 -10.16 19.97
N LEU A 91 0.36 -10.88 20.92
CA LEU A 91 0.78 -12.27 20.74
C LEU A 91 -0.41 -13.18 20.37
N GLY A 92 -1.50 -13.11 21.14
CA GLY A 92 -2.69 -13.93 20.89
C GLY A 92 -3.35 -13.61 19.54
N LEU A 93 -3.48 -12.32 19.22
CA LEU A 93 -4.07 -11.88 17.95
C LEU A 93 -3.19 -12.25 16.75
N SER A 94 -1.87 -12.04 16.83
CA SER A 94 -0.95 -12.38 15.74
C SER A 94 -0.95 -13.89 15.45
N ILE A 95 -1.03 -14.75 16.47
CA ILE A 95 -1.15 -16.20 16.28
C ILE A 95 -2.50 -16.53 15.63
N SER A 96 -3.61 -16.00 16.15
CA SER A 96 -4.96 -16.26 15.62
C SER A 96 -5.12 -15.81 14.17
N ILE A 97 -4.62 -14.61 13.84
CA ILE A 97 -4.61 -14.06 12.48
C ILE A 97 -3.71 -14.92 11.58
N SER A 98 -2.56 -15.40 12.06
CA SER A 98 -1.68 -16.28 11.27
C SER A 98 -2.37 -17.59 10.91
N VAL A 99 -3.13 -18.18 11.83
CA VAL A 99 -3.93 -19.39 11.56
C VAL A 99 -5.01 -19.10 10.51
N LEU A 100 -5.78 -18.03 10.69
CA LEU A 100 -6.85 -17.65 9.76
C LEU A 100 -6.30 -17.39 8.35
N VAL A 101 -5.23 -16.59 8.24
CA VAL A 101 -4.56 -16.28 6.98
C VAL A 101 -3.95 -17.54 6.36
N GLY A 102 -3.33 -18.40 7.16
CA GLY A 102 -2.75 -19.65 6.67
C GLY A 102 -3.78 -20.61 6.08
N VAL A 103 -4.91 -20.78 6.76
CA VAL A 103 -6.03 -21.61 6.27
C VAL A 103 -6.62 -20.99 5.00
N GLY A 104 -6.89 -19.68 5.01
CA GLY A 104 -7.44 -18.98 3.86
C GLY A 104 -6.50 -19.03 2.64
N TYR A 105 -5.24 -18.65 2.81
CA TYR A 105 -4.23 -18.68 1.76
C TYR A 105 -4.02 -20.10 1.22
N GLY A 106 -3.82 -21.07 2.12
CA GLY A 106 -3.58 -22.46 1.76
C GLY A 106 -4.74 -23.05 0.95
N PHE A 107 -5.99 -22.75 1.30
CA PHE A 107 -7.15 -23.30 0.61
C PHE A 107 -7.48 -22.54 -0.70
N PHE A 108 -7.54 -21.21 -0.64
CA PHE A 108 -8.03 -20.41 -1.77
C PHE A 108 -6.99 -20.19 -2.88
N THR A 109 -5.68 -20.12 -2.56
CA THR A 109 -4.66 -19.84 -3.59
C THR A 109 -4.51 -20.98 -4.61
N PRO A 110 -4.40 -22.27 -4.22
CA PRO A 110 -4.41 -23.37 -5.17
C PRO A 110 -5.73 -23.45 -5.95
N TRP A 111 -6.85 -23.10 -5.31
CA TRP A 111 -8.15 -23.09 -5.95
C TRP A 111 -8.24 -22.05 -7.07
N ILE A 112 -7.81 -20.81 -6.80
CA ILE A 112 -7.76 -19.74 -7.81
C ILE A 112 -6.78 -20.11 -8.93
N SER A 113 -5.63 -20.71 -8.61
CA SER A 113 -4.66 -21.15 -9.63
C SER A 113 -5.23 -22.18 -10.61
N ALA A 114 -6.14 -23.05 -10.14
CA ALA A 114 -6.84 -24.01 -10.98
C ALA A 114 -7.74 -23.31 -12.02
N PHE A 115 -8.40 -22.22 -11.64
CA PHE A 115 -9.18 -21.39 -12.57
C PHE A 115 -8.31 -20.60 -13.54
N GLU A 116 -7.15 -20.11 -13.09
CA GLU A 116 -6.18 -19.46 -13.97
C GLU A 116 -5.60 -20.40 -15.03
N ALA A 117 -5.38 -21.69 -14.69
CA ALA A 117 -4.95 -22.69 -15.65
C ALA A 117 -6.01 -22.96 -16.73
N PHE A 118 -7.30 -22.96 -16.37
CA PHE A 118 -8.40 -23.08 -17.35
C PHE A 118 -8.58 -21.84 -18.23
N ARG A 119 -8.11 -20.67 -17.77
CA ARG A 119 -8.08 -19.42 -18.54
C ARG A 119 -7.04 -19.45 -19.68
N GLN A 120 -5.89 -20.10 -19.46
CA GLN A 120 -4.82 -20.14 -20.46
C GLN A 120 -5.20 -21.06 -21.62
N ASN A 121 -5.30 -20.50 -22.83
CA ASN A 121 -5.81 -21.19 -24.01
C ASN A 121 -4.72 -22.04 -24.70
N THR A 122 -4.03 -22.87 -23.95
CA THR A 122 -2.98 -23.77 -24.47
C THR A 122 -3.64 -25.06 -24.94
N GLY A 123 -3.41 -25.44 -26.21
CA GLY A 123 -4.12 -26.52 -26.90
C GLY A 123 -3.91 -27.95 -26.37
N SER A 124 -3.15 -28.18 -25.28
CA SER A 124 -2.90 -29.51 -24.72
C SER A 124 -3.15 -29.58 -23.21
N ASN A 125 -3.80 -30.67 -22.77
CA ASN A 125 -3.99 -31.13 -21.39
C ASN A 125 -4.42 -30.06 -20.35
N LYS A 126 -5.48 -29.29 -20.62
CA LYS A 126 -6.07 -28.31 -19.66
C LYS A 126 -6.28 -28.87 -18.24
N PHE A 127 -6.70 -30.14 -18.15
CA PHE A 127 -6.90 -30.83 -16.87
C PHE A 127 -5.60 -31.13 -16.12
N PHE A 128 -4.53 -31.46 -16.84
CA PHE A 128 -3.21 -31.67 -16.24
C PHE A 128 -2.64 -30.36 -15.69
N HIS A 129 -2.72 -29.30 -16.49
CA HIS A 129 -2.31 -27.95 -16.06
C HIS A 129 -3.13 -27.46 -14.87
N CYS A 130 -4.44 -27.72 -14.82
CA CYS A 130 -5.27 -27.43 -13.65
C CYS A 130 -4.77 -28.12 -12.37
N LEU A 131 -4.38 -29.39 -12.47
CA LEU A 131 -3.84 -30.15 -11.34
C LEU A 131 -2.45 -29.67 -10.94
N VAL A 132 -1.54 -29.48 -11.89
CA VAL A 132 -0.12 -29.21 -11.63
C VAL A 132 0.17 -27.73 -11.38
N ASP A 133 -0.38 -26.82 -12.18
CA ASP A 133 0.01 -25.40 -12.17
C ASP A 133 -0.47 -24.71 -10.91
N GLY A 134 0.46 -24.11 -10.15
CA GLY A 134 0.14 -23.46 -8.87
C GLY A 134 0.20 -24.37 -7.64
N THR A 135 0.49 -25.67 -7.77
CA THR A 135 0.78 -26.53 -6.60
C THR A 135 2.06 -26.10 -5.89
N TRP A 136 3.20 -26.22 -6.56
CA TRP A 136 4.50 -25.75 -6.07
C TRP A 136 4.54 -24.23 -5.93
N GLY A 137 3.85 -23.53 -6.84
CA GLY A 137 3.70 -22.08 -6.79
C GLY A 137 3.06 -21.59 -5.49
N THR A 138 2.04 -22.27 -4.99
CA THR A 138 1.41 -21.93 -3.70
C THR A 138 2.36 -22.17 -2.53
N ILE A 139 3.09 -23.29 -2.50
CA ILE A 139 4.04 -23.59 -1.41
C ILE A 139 5.17 -22.55 -1.37
N LYS A 140 5.75 -22.23 -2.53
CA LYS A 140 6.74 -21.16 -2.66
C LYS A 140 6.16 -19.80 -2.28
N GLY A 141 4.91 -19.56 -2.64
CA GLY A 141 4.14 -18.39 -2.24
C GLY A 141 4.00 -18.29 -0.72
N SER A 142 3.66 -19.36 -0.02
CA SER A 142 3.63 -19.41 1.45
C SER A 142 4.99 -19.04 2.06
N CYS A 143 6.09 -19.60 1.55
CA CYS A 143 7.43 -19.26 2.00
C CYS A 143 7.75 -17.77 1.78
N THR A 144 7.28 -17.23 0.66
CA THR A 144 7.44 -15.81 0.31
C THR A 144 6.66 -14.92 1.28
N VAL A 145 5.43 -15.29 1.66
CA VAL A 145 4.62 -14.58 2.66
C VAL A 145 5.28 -14.61 4.04
N VAL A 146 5.80 -15.76 4.46
CA VAL A 146 6.54 -15.89 5.73
C VAL A 146 7.80 -15.02 5.72
N THR A 147 8.53 -15.01 4.62
CA THR A 147 9.73 -14.17 4.46
C THR A 147 9.37 -12.69 4.54
N ASP A 148 8.28 -12.26 3.91
CA ASP A 148 7.82 -10.87 3.97
C ASP A 148 7.41 -10.47 5.38
N PHE A 149 6.74 -11.36 6.10
CA PHE A 149 6.37 -11.15 7.49
C PHE A 149 7.61 -11.09 8.40
N ALA A 150 8.59 -11.97 8.19
CA ALA A 150 9.87 -11.93 8.90
C ALA A 150 10.63 -10.62 8.64
N ASP A 151 10.69 -10.17 7.37
CA ASP A 151 11.31 -8.90 7.01
C ASP A 151 10.62 -7.71 7.70
N LEU A 152 9.28 -7.71 7.79
CA LEU A 152 8.51 -6.71 8.53
C LEU A 152 8.89 -6.69 10.03
N CYS A 153 8.90 -7.86 10.66
CA CYS A 153 9.18 -8.01 12.09
C CYS A 153 10.64 -7.70 12.44
N TYR A 154 11.59 -8.11 11.59
CA TYR A 154 13.01 -7.99 11.88
C TYR A 154 13.56 -6.62 11.48
N HIS A 155 13.02 -5.98 10.45
CA HIS A 155 13.59 -4.74 9.91
C HIS A 155 12.65 -3.54 10.01
N SER A 156 11.40 -3.66 9.58
CA SER A 156 10.49 -2.52 9.57
C SER A 156 10.10 -2.09 10.98
N TYR A 157 9.83 -3.06 11.87
CA TYR A 157 9.45 -2.77 13.25
C TYR A 157 10.52 -2.00 14.04
N PRO A 158 11.81 -2.43 14.08
CA PRO A 158 12.86 -1.64 14.71
C PRO A 158 13.06 -0.26 14.09
N LEU A 159 12.86 -0.11 12.77
CA LEU A 159 12.95 1.19 12.11
C LEU A 159 11.87 2.15 12.59
N TYR A 160 10.62 1.69 12.76
CA TYR A 160 9.57 2.53 13.36
C TYR A 160 9.90 2.94 14.79
N LEU A 161 10.45 2.02 15.60
CA LEU A 161 10.89 2.33 16.95
C LEU A 161 12.08 3.30 16.98
N LYS A 162 13.01 3.17 16.03
CA LYS A 162 14.13 4.09 15.84
C LYS A 162 13.62 5.49 15.50
N GLU A 163 12.69 5.62 14.56
CA GLU A 163 12.06 6.90 14.21
C GLU A 163 11.28 7.50 15.38
N LEU A 164 10.54 6.69 16.15
CA LEU A 164 9.85 7.15 17.36
C LEU A 164 10.81 7.72 18.40
N ARG A 165 12.02 7.16 18.49
CA ARG A 165 13.07 7.60 19.40
C ARG A 165 13.80 8.85 18.89
N GLU A 166 14.09 8.93 17.60
CA GLU A 166 14.97 9.93 16.98
C GLU A 166 14.23 11.11 16.36
N SER A 167 12.90 11.04 16.15
CA SER A 167 12.15 12.10 15.47
C SER A 167 12.19 13.44 16.25
N PRO A 168 12.71 14.52 15.64
CA PRO A 168 12.74 15.86 16.23
C PRO A 168 11.45 16.67 15.91
N ALA A 169 10.38 16.04 15.40
CA ALA A 169 9.30 16.76 14.71
C ALA A 169 8.30 17.53 15.60
N SER A 170 8.51 17.59 16.91
CA SER A 170 7.87 18.59 17.76
C SER A 170 8.65 18.72 19.06
N ASP A 171 9.31 19.85 19.29
CA ASP A 171 9.87 20.26 20.58
C ASP A 171 8.81 20.36 21.70
N GLU A 172 7.53 20.14 21.39
CA GLU A 172 6.49 19.95 22.40
C GLU A 172 6.52 18.54 22.96
N LEU A 173 7.13 18.40 24.15
CA LEU A 173 6.90 17.26 25.05
C LEU A 173 5.39 16.99 25.15
N GLN A 174 4.97 15.78 24.76
CA GLN A 174 3.60 15.34 25.01
C GLN A 174 3.44 15.11 26.51
N THR A 175 3.03 16.17 27.19
CA THR A 175 2.81 16.17 28.63
C THR A 175 1.47 15.50 28.94
N LEU A 176 1.53 14.43 29.72
CA LEU A 176 0.36 13.77 30.27
C LEU A 176 0.06 14.42 31.62
N ARG A 177 -0.98 15.26 31.66
CA ARG A 177 -1.59 15.62 32.94
C ARG A 177 -2.40 14.42 33.41
N LEU A 178 -1.96 13.79 34.51
CA LEU A 178 -2.61 12.64 35.16
C LEU A 178 -4.13 12.79 35.31
N ILE A 179 -4.63 14.03 35.43
CA ILE A 179 -6.06 14.35 35.49
C ILE A 179 -6.89 13.86 34.28
N HIS A 180 -6.28 13.70 33.10
CA HIS A 180 -6.99 13.22 31.90
C HIS A 180 -6.98 11.69 31.75
N VAL A 181 -6.18 10.96 32.53
CA VAL A 181 -6.08 9.49 32.44
C VAL A 181 -7.40 8.79 32.76
N PRO A 182 -8.13 9.15 33.85
CA PRO A 182 -9.44 8.58 34.09
C PRO A 182 -10.42 8.85 32.94
N GLY A 183 -10.36 10.04 32.36
CA GLY A 183 -11.16 10.41 31.18
C GLY A 183 -10.85 9.54 29.95
N CYS A 184 -9.58 9.24 29.70
CA CYS A 184 -9.17 8.35 28.60
C CYS A 184 -9.69 6.92 28.81
N ILE A 185 -9.60 6.40 30.04
CA ILE A 185 -10.10 5.05 30.38
C ILE A 185 -11.62 4.99 30.21
N ILE A 186 -12.35 5.96 30.76
CA ILE A 186 -13.81 6.02 30.66
C ILE A 186 -14.26 6.12 29.20
N VAL A 187 -13.67 7.02 28.41
CA VAL A 187 -14.02 7.13 26.98
C VAL A 187 -13.65 5.86 26.21
N GLY A 188 -12.52 5.22 26.50
CA GLY A 188 -12.16 3.94 25.88
C GLY A 188 -13.21 2.85 26.16
N ILE A 189 -13.70 2.75 27.41
CA ILE A 189 -14.77 1.82 27.77
C ILE A 189 -16.08 2.19 27.07
N ILE A 190 -16.45 3.47 27.05
CA ILE A 190 -17.64 3.96 26.32
C ILE A 190 -17.54 3.59 24.84
N GLY A 191 -16.37 3.79 24.21
CA GLY A 191 -16.11 3.42 22.82
C GLY A 191 -16.31 1.92 22.59
N LEU A 192 -15.77 1.05 23.45
CA LEU A 192 -16.00 -0.39 23.34
C LEU A 192 -17.48 -0.77 23.50
N VAL A 193 -18.18 -0.16 24.46
CA VAL A 193 -19.59 -0.47 24.77
C VAL A 193 -20.54 0.02 23.66
N ILE A 194 -20.22 1.12 22.99
CA ILE A 194 -21.06 1.72 21.95
C ILE A 194 -20.69 1.21 20.56
N ASP A 195 -19.41 1.26 20.19
CA ASP A 195 -19.00 1.03 18.80
C ASP A 195 -19.14 -0.45 18.42
N ILE A 196 -18.78 -1.39 19.31
CA ILE A 196 -18.90 -2.82 19.02
C ILE A 196 -20.35 -3.18 18.63
N PRO A 197 -21.39 -2.93 19.45
CA PRO A 197 -22.75 -3.31 19.07
C PRO A 197 -23.28 -2.51 17.88
N LEU A 198 -22.98 -1.20 17.75
CA LEU A 198 -23.50 -0.39 16.65
C LEU A 198 -22.85 -0.75 15.31
N PHE A 199 -21.53 -0.92 15.25
CA PHE A 199 -20.85 -1.39 14.04
C PHE A 199 -21.35 -2.79 13.65
N THR A 200 -21.53 -3.67 14.62
CA THR A 200 -22.09 -5.01 14.39
C THR A 200 -23.50 -4.91 13.82
N ALA A 201 -24.38 -4.09 14.41
CA ALA A 201 -25.74 -3.92 13.94
C ALA A 201 -25.79 -3.35 12.52
N ILE A 202 -25.02 -2.29 12.23
CA ILE A 202 -24.91 -1.71 10.89
C ILE A 202 -24.42 -2.76 9.89
N ALA A 203 -23.35 -3.50 10.21
CA ALA A 203 -22.80 -4.52 9.33
C ALA A 203 -23.80 -5.65 9.06
N VAL A 204 -24.48 -6.14 10.09
CA VAL A 204 -25.49 -7.21 9.97
C VAL A 204 -26.69 -6.73 9.15
N ILE A 205 -27.21 -5.53 9.40
CA ILE A 205 -28.35 -4.96 8.65
C ILE A 205 -27.99 -4.71 7.19
N LYS A 206 -26.77 -4.24 6.90
CA LYS A 206 -26.31 -3.95 5.54
C LYS A 206 -25.77 -5.16 4.79
N SER A 207 -25.43 -6.24 5.49
CA SER A 207 -24.88 -7.46 4.87
C SER A 207 -25.79 -8.09 3.80
N PRO A 208 -27.15 -8.13 3.93
CA PRO A 208 -28.01 -8.66 2.88
C PRO A 208 -27.99 -7.76 1.65
N TYR A 209 -27.95 -6.44 1.83
CA TYR A 209 -27.82 -5.49 0.71
C TYR A 209 -26.48 -5.67 -0.01
N LEU A 210 -25.38 -5.82 0.73
CA LEU A 210 -24.06 -6.12 0.17
C LEU A 210 -24.06 -7.45 -0.60
N LEU A 211 -24.74 -8.47 -0.07
CA LEU A 211 -24.87 -9.77 -0.71
C LEU A 211 -25.64 -9.67 -2.03
N PHE A 212 -26.90 -9.21 -1.98
CA PHE A 212 -27.78 -9.18 -3.16
C PHE A 212 -27.32 -8.17 -4.21
N LYS A 213 -26.90 -6.96 -3.81
CA LYS A 213 -26.43 -5.94 -4.75
C LYS A 213 -25.09 -6.33 -5.36
N GLY A 214 -24.19 -6.91 -4.57
CA GLY A 214 -22.93 -7.44 -5.06
C GLY A 214 -23.14 -8.58 -6.05
N TRP A 215 -24.02 -9.54 -5.76
CA TRP A 215 -24.40 -10.58 -6.70
C TRP A 215 -25.03 -10.04 -7.98
N TYR A 216 -25.99 -9.12 -7.85
CA TYR A 216 -26.64 -8.51 -9.01
C TYR A 216 -25.60 -7.83 -9.91
N ARG A 217 -24.71 -7.03 -9.33
CA ARG A 217 -23.66 -6.32 -10.07
C ARG A 217 -22.66 -7.29 -10.69
N LEU A 218 -22.15 -8.28 -9.96
CA LEU A 218 -21.22 -9.27 -10.49
C LEU A 218 -21.85 -10.10 -11.61
N ALA A 219 -23.14 -10.45 -11.49
CA ALA A 219 -23.88 -11.12 -12.56
C ALA A 219 -24.05 -10.21 -13.78
N GLN A 220 -24.37 -8.94 -13.57
CA GLN A 220 -24.54 -7.97 -14.65
C GLN A 220 -23.22 -7.66 -15.35
N ASP A 221 -22.12 -7.49 -14.62
CA ASP A 221 -20.77 -7.31 -15.16
C ASP A 221 -20.32 -8.55 -15.96
N ALA A 222 -20.69 -9.75 -15.50
CA ALA A 222 -20.43 -11.00 -16.23
C ALA A 222 -21.26 -11.12 -17.53
N ILE A 223 -22.50 -10.62 -17.54
CA ILE A 223 -23.39 -10.64 -18.72
C ILE A 223 -23.00 -9.56 -19.74
N ASN A 224 -22.77 -8.33 -19.26
CA ASN A 224 -22.45 -7.16 -20.09
C ASN A 224 -20.97 -7.12 -20.52
N ARG A 225 -20.12 -7.99 -19.96
CA ARG A 225 -18.67 -8.06 -20.23
C ARG A 225 -17.96 -6.75 -19.93
N GLU A 226 -18.29 -6.14 -18.80
CA GLU A 226 -17.70 -4.89 -18.33
C GLU A 226 -16.68 -5.13 -17.19
N GLY A 227 -15.72 -4.22 -17.02
CA GLY A 227 -14.76 -4.27 -15.90
C GLY A 227 -13.69 -5.35 -16.04
N PRO A 228 -13.30 -6.09 -14.97
CA PRO A 228 -12.25 -7.12 -15.01
C PRO A 228 -12.60 -8.35 -15.86
N PHE A 229 -13.78 -8.35 -16.49
CA PHE A 229 -14.37 -9.48 -17.23
C PHE A 229 -14.47 -9.22 -18.74
N LEU A 230 -13.64 -8.32 -19.28
CA LEU A 230 -13.62 -7.92 -20.69
C LEU A 230 -13.31 -9.12 -21.63
N GLU A 231 -12.41 -10.02 -21.23
CA GLU A 231 -11.99 -11.18 -22.01
C GLU A 231 -12.84 -12.42 -21.74
N ILE A 232 -13.22 -13.15 -22.81
CA ILE A 232 -13.98 -14.41 -22.74
C ILE A 232 -13.26 -15.46 -21.86
N ALA A 233 -11.92 -15.35 -21.74
CA ALA A 233 -11.11 -16.20 -20.90
C ALA A 233 -11.36 -15.99 -19.38
N CYS A 234 -11.92 -14.86 -18.96
CA CYS A 234 -12.19 -14.53 -17.56
C CYS A 234 -13.51 -15.10 -17.02
N ILE A 235 -14.36 -15.70 -17.85
CA ILE A 235 -15.69 -16.22 -17.45
C ILE A 235 -15.62 -17.21 -16.28
N PRO A 236 -14.68 -18.18 -16.24
CA PRO A 236 -14.58 -19.11 -15.11
C PRO A 236 -14.20 -18.41 -13.79
N VAL A 237 -13.29 -17.44 -13.83
CA VAL A 237 -12.87 -16.66 -12.66
C VAL A 237 -14.00 -15.76 -12.16
N ALA A 238 -14.80 -15.20 -13.07
CA ALA A 238 -15.99 -14.43 -12.75
C ALA A 238 -17.02 -15.30 -12.00
N GLY A 239 -17.28 -16.51 -12.49
CA GLY A 239 -18.18 -17.47 -11.83
C GLY A 239 -17.71 -17.87 -10.43
N LEU A 240 -16.40 -18.07 -10.24
CA LEU A 240 -15.82 -18.33 -8.91
C LEU A 240 -16.05 -17.14 -7.97
N THR A 241 -15.82 -15.91 -8.43
CA THR A 241 -16.02 -14.69 -7.64
C THR A 241 -17.48 -14.54 -7.19
N ILE A 242 -18.44 -14.82 -8.09
CA ILE A 242 -19.88 -14.80 -7.76
C ILE A 242 -20.20 -15.84 -6.67
N LEU A 243 -19.65 -17.05 -6.79
CA LEU A 243 -19.89 -18.13 -5.83
C LEU A 243 -19.25 -17.86 -4.47
N LEU A 244 -18.05 -17.29 -4.44
CA LEU A 244 -17.33 -16.96 -3.20
C LEU A 244 -17.82 -15.66 -2.54
N TRP A 245 -18.64 -14.85 -3.21
CA TRP A 245 -19.15 -13.59 -2.69
C TRP A 245 -19.78 -13.67 -1.28
N PRO A 246 -20.59 -14.69 -0.92
CA PRO A 246 -21.12 -14.83 0.44
C PRO A 246 -20.03 -14.94 1.52
N ILE A 247 -18.93 -15.65 1.21
CA ILE A 247 -17.81 -15.79 2.13
C ILE A 247 -17.13 -14.44 2.35
N ILE A 248 -17.01 -13.62 1.28
CA ILE A 248 -16.49 -12.25 1.37
C ILE A 248 -17.39 -11.38 2.24
N VAL A 249 -18.71 -11.50 2.11
CA VAL A 249 -19.68 -10.77 2.95
C VAL A 249 -19.55 -11.17 4.42
N ILE A 250 -19.42 -12.47 4.72
CA ILE A 250 -19.19 -12.96 6.09
C ILE A 250 -17.86 -12.41 6.63
N GLY A 251 -16.80 -12.47 5.83
CA GLY A 251 -15.49 -11.91 6.17
C GLY A 251 -15.54 -10.41 6.46
N PHE A 252 -16.32 -9.65 5.69
CA PHE A 252 -16.55 -8.23 5.93
C PHE A 252 -17.20 -7.99 7.29
N VAL A 253 -18.29 -8.70 7.63
CA VAL A 253 -18.95 -8.57 8.93
C VAL A 253 -17.99 -8.88 10.09
N LEU A 254 -17.27 -10.00 10.00
CA LEU A 254 -16.29 -10.40 11.02
C LEU A 254 -15.18 -9.35 11.18
N MET A 255 -14.68 -8.81 10.07
CA MET A 255 -13.64 -7.79 10.08
C MET A 255 -14.15 -6.46 10.65
N THR A 256 -15.40 -6.09 10.37
CA THR A 256 -16.03 -4.91 10.97
C THR A 256 -16.15 -5.05 12.48
N ILE A 257 -16.64 -6.20 12.96
CA ILE A 257 -16.75 -6.49 14.41
C ILE A 257 -15.37 -6.37 15.05
N PHE A 258 -14.35 -6.99 14.46
CA PHE A 258 -12.99 -6.93 15.00
C PHE A 258 -12.41 -5.51 15.00
N SER A 259 -12.59 -4.77 13.90
CA SER A 259 -12.06 -3.40 13.75
C SER A 259 -12.72 -2.41 14.70
N SER A 260 -14.00 -2.62 15.04
CA SER A 260 -14.76 -1.76 15.95
C SER A 260 -14.12 -1.62 17.34
N ILE A 261 -13.40 -2.65 17.81
CA ILE A 261 -12.67 -2.62 19.08
C ILE A 261 -11.59 -1.54 19.06
N PHE A 262 -10.77 -1.51 18.01
CA PHE A 262 -9.67 -0.56 17.88
C PHE A 262 -10.18 0.86 17.60
N VAL A 263 -11.21 0.97 16.78
CA VAL A 263 -11.88 2.25 16.49
C VAL A 263 -12.47 2.85 17.76
N GLY A 264 -13.20 2.07 18.55
CA GLY A 264 -13.75 2.54 19.83
C GLY A 264 -12.67 2.96 20.83
N LEU A 265 -11.59 2.17 20.97
CA LEU A 265 -10.46 2.52 21.81
C LEU A 265 -9.72 3.79 21.36
N TYR A 266 -9.79 4.14 20.07
CA TYR A 266 -9.20 5.38 19.56
C TYR A 266 -9.85 6.64 20.18
N GLY A 267 -11.06 6.54 20.73
CA GLY A 267 -11.66 7.61 21.52
C GLY A 267 -10.78 8.06 22.69
N ALA A 268 -10.05 7.14 23.33
CA ALA A 268 -9.08 7.47 24.38
C ALA A 268 -7.92 8.32 23.85
N VAL A 269 -7.46 8.03 22.62
CA VAL A 269 -6.41 8.81 21.94
C VAL A 269 -6.90 10.22 21.63
N VAL A 270 -8.18 10.37 21.22
CA VAL A 270 -8.77 11.70 20.98
C VAL A 270 -8.86 12.52 22.27
N VAL A 271 -9.24 11.92 23.40
CA VAL A 271 -9.22 12.61 24.71
C VAL A 271 -7.81 13.11 25.02
N PHE A 272 -6.80 12.27 24.78
CA PHE A 272 -5.41 12.61 25.02
C PHE A 272 -4.92 13.75 24.12
N GLN A 273 -5.23 13.69 22.82
CA GLN A 273 -4.79 14.69 21.83
C GLN A 273 -5.50 16.05 22.01
N GLU A 274 -6.82 16.05 22.19
CA GLU A 274 -7.63 17.26 22.29
C GLU A 274 -7.73 17.79 23.73
N ARG A 275 -7.18 17.05 24.71
CA ARG A 275 -7.26 17.34 26.15
C ARG A 275 -8.70 17.60 26.61
N SER A 276 -9.66 16.85 26.07
CA SER A 276 -11.09 17.07 26.31
C SER A 276 -11.88 15.77 26.30
N PHE A 277 -12.56 15.49 27.42
CA PHE A 277 -13.46 14.34 27.57
C PHE A 277 -14.62 14.40 26.56
N THR A 278 -15.26 15.56 26.44
CA THR A 278 -16.40 15.78 25.53
C THR A 278 -16.02 15.52 24.07
N ARG A 279 -14.79 15.85 23.66
CA ARG A 279 -14.28 15.56 22.31
C ARG A 279 -14.09 14.06 22.09
N GLY A 280 -13.60 13.33 23.08
CA GLY A 280 -13.52 11.87 23.03
C GLY A 280 -14.89 11.21 22.87
N VAL A 281 -15.88 11.63 23.67
CA VAL A 281 -17.27 11.13 23.53
C VAL A 281 -17.86 11.53 22.17
N SER A 282 -17.61 12.76 21.72
CA SER A 282 -18.04 13.20 20.38
C SER A 282 -17.43 12.34 19.28
N TYR A 283 -16.17 11.91 19.42
CA TYR A 283 -15.54 11.00 18.46
C TYR A 283 -16.27 9.65 18.40
N VAL A 284 -16.52 9.02 19.55
CA VAL A 284 -17.24 7.73 19.63
C VAL A 284 -18.60 7.82 18.94
N ILE A 285 -19.33 8.92 19.15
CA ILE A 285 -20.62 9.13 18.49
C ILE A 285 -20.45 9.37 16.98
N ALA A 286 -19.50 10.22 16.59
CA ALA A 286 -19.31 10.62 15.20
C ALA A 286 -18.80 9.47 14.32
N VAL A 287 -17.95 8.59 14.86
CA VAL A 287 -17.31 7.53 14.07
C VAL A 287 -18.31 6.46 13.63
N VAL A 288 -19.37 6.23 14.42
CA VAL A 288 -20.50 5.38 14.01
C VAL A 288 -21.21 5.97 12.79
N GLY A 289 -21.47 7.28 12.80
CA GLY A 289 -22.07 7.97 11.66
C GLY A 289 -21.17 8.01 10.44
N GLU A 290 -19.86 8.17 10.62
CA GLU A 290 -18.87 8.07 9.53
C GLU A 290 -18.84 6.66 8.92
N PHE A 291 -18.91 5.61 9.76
CA PHE A 291 -18.95 4.24 9.28
C PHE A 291 -20.26 3.92 8.53
N ASP A 292 -21.40 4.39 9.04
CA ASP A 292 -22.70 4.23 8.38
C ASP A 292 -22.74 4.94 7.02
N GLU A 293 -22.25 6.18 6.95
CA GLU A 293 -22.15 6.94 5.69
C GLU A 293 -21.20 6.26 4.71
N TYR A 294 -20.00 5.87 5.15
CA TYR A 294 -19.04 5.14 4.33
C TYR A 294 -19.63 3.85 3.73
N THR A 295 -20.40 3.11 4.54
CA THR A 295 -21.05 1.88 4.06
C THR A 295 -22.27 2.18 3.18
N ASN A 296 -22.96 3.31 3.34
CA ASN A 296 -23.99 3.77 2.40
C ASN A 296 -23.39 4.09 1.03
N ASP A 297 -22.28 4.84 1.01
CA ASP A 297 -21.58 5.21 -0.23
C ASP A 297 -21.04 3.97 -0.94
N TRP A 298 -20.42 3.06 -0.18
CA TRP A 298 -19.92 1.80 -0.73
C TRP A 298 -21.03 0.95 -1.36
N LEU A 299 -22.23 0.99 -0.78
CA LEU A 299 -23.40 0.29 -1.26
C LEU A 299 -24.23 1.11 -2.24
N TYR A 300 -23.83 2.33 -2.61
CA TYR A 300 -24.62 3.29 -3.39
C TYR A 300 -26.08 3.37 -2.87
N LEU A 301 -26.23 3.53 -1.56
CA LEU A 301 -27.49 3.82 -0.88
C LEU A 301 -27.68 5.35 -0.80
N ARG A 302 -28.72 5.79 -0.11
CA ARG A 302 -28.98 7.23 0.09
C ARG A 302 -27.76 7.89 0.74
N GLU A 303 -27.33 9.02 0.17
CA GLU A 303 -26.23 9.83 0.70
C GLU A 303 -26.52 10.31 2.13
N GLY A 304 -25.50 10.25 2.98
CA GLY A 304 -25.55 10.65 4.38
C GLY A 304 -25.84 9.51 5.37
N THR A 305 -26.03 9.88 6.63
CA THR A 305 -26.30 8.95 7.75
C THR A 305 -27.44 9.46 8.63
N ILE A 306 -28.15 8.53 9.28
CA ILE A 306 -29.15 8.86 10.32
C ILE A 306 -28.51 9.16 11.68
N PHE A 307 -27.22 8.85 11.85
CA PHE A 307 -26.51 9.01 13.11
C PHE A 307 -25.94 10.44 13.26
N PRO A 308 -25.88 10.98 14.49
CA PRO A 308 -25.32 12.30 14.74
C PRO A 308 -23.80 12.33 14.46
N LYS A 309 -23.32 13.42 13.85
CA LYS A 309 -21.89 13.65 13.59
C LYS A 309 -21.36 14.87 14.35
N PRO A 310 -21.21 14.81 15.68
CA PRO A 310 -20.66 15.91 16.44
C PRO A 310 -19.19 16.15 16.06
N ARG A 311 -18.76 17.41 16.03
CA ARG A 311 -17.37 17.75 15.73
C ARG A 311 -16.48 17.36 16.90
N TYR A 312 -15.45 16.54 16.66
CA TYR A 312 -14.55 16.08 17.72
C TYR A 312 -13.11 16.63 17.63
N ARG A 313 -12.68 17.19 16.49
CA ARG A 313 -11.38 17.88 16.36
C ARG A 313 -11.55 19.39 16.33
N MET A 314 -10.66 20.13 17.00
CA MET A 314 -10.51 21.55 16.76
C MET A 314 -9.93 21.77 15.35
N ARG A 315 -10.50 22.72 14.60
CA ARG A 315 -9.90 23.19 13.35
C ARG A 315 -8.61 23.92 13.75
N LYS A 316 -7.46 23.23 13.75
CA LYS A 316 -6.19 23.94 13.63
C LYS A 316 -6.32 24.73 12.33
N ALA A 317 -6.08 26.03 12.36
CA ALA A 317 -5.87 26.80 11.14
C ALA A 317 -4.61 26.22 10.48
N SER A 318 -4.77 25.10 9.77
CA SER A 318 -3.81 24.65 8.81
C SER A 318 -3.73 25.79 7.80
N PHE A 319 -2.56 26.41 7.73
CA PHE A 319 -2.12 27.22 6.60
C PHE A 319 -2.13 26.33 5.35
N SER A 320 -3.33 26.01 4.88
CA SER A 320 -3.60 25.79 3.47
C SER A 320 -3.88 27.18 2.94
N SER A 321 -2.86 27.84 2.40
CA SER A 321 -3.10 28.91 1.43
C SER A 321 -3.64 28.26 0.17
N GLU A 322 -4.88 27.77 0.23
CA GLU A 322 -5.77 27.93 -0.91
C GLU A 322 -6.11 29.41 -0.92
N VAL A 323 -5.47 30.14 -1.84
CA VAL A 323 -5.89 31.47 -2.22
C VAL A 323 -7.31 31.34 -2.75
N SER A 324 -8.29 31.45 -1.86
CA SER A 324 -9.68 31.67 -2.21
C SER A 324 -9.74 33.08 -2.81
N VAL A 325 -9.78 33.17 -4.13
CA VAL A 325 -10.09 34.40 -4.85
C VAL A 325 -11.52 34.78 -4.46
N ILE A 326 -11.61 35.71 -3.52
CA ILE A 326 -12.82 36.42 -3.16
C ILE A 326 -13.23 37.23 -4.38
N VAL A 327 -14.33 36.86 -5.03
CA VAL A 327 -15.12 37.79 -5.83
C VAL A 327 -16.43 37.98 -5.09
N HIS A 328 -16.55 39.13 -4.41
CA HIS A 328 -17.82 39.63 -3.90
C HIS A 328 -18.66 40.16 -5.08
N PRO A 329 -19.96 39.83 -5.13
CA PRO A 329 -20.95 40.72 -5.71
C PRO A 329 -21.80 41.31 -4.58
N SER A 330 -21.81 42.63 -4.57
CA SER A 330 -22.57 43.54 -3.71
C SER A 330 -24.09 43.44 -3.89
N ASP A 331 -24.77 43.84 -2.81
CA ASP A 331 -26.20 44.07 -2.63
C ASP A 331 -26.96 44.64 -3.84
N VAL A 332 -28.16 44.11 -4.15
CA VAL A 332 -29.41 44.89 -4.35
C VAL A 332 -30.63 43.98 -4.10
N SER A 333 -31.59 44.56 -3.39
CA SER A 333 -32.90 44.14 -2.91
C SER A 333 -33.95 43.68 -3.95
N ARG A 334 -34.86 42.82 -3.47
CA ARG A 334 -36.29 42.60 -3.83
C ARG A 334 -36.91 43.53 -4.88
N ASP A 335 -37.61 42.96 -5.88
CA ASP A 335 -39.09 43.01 -5.92
C ASP A 335 -39.73 42.03 -6.93
N ASN A 336 -41.00 41.72 -6.69
CA ASN A 336 -41.88 40.77 -7.38
C ASN A 336 -42.30 41.20 -8.80
N SER A 337 -42.52 40.25 -9.73
CA SER A 337 -43.80 40.11 -10.47
C SER A 337 -43.79 38.95 -11.47
N SER A 338 -45.00 38.49 -11.76
CA SER A 338 -45.49 37.30 -12.45
C SER A 338 -45.19 37.18 -13.96
N GLY A 339 -45.06 35.94 -14.43
CA GLY A 339 -45.24 35.59 -15.84
C GLY A 339 -44.87 34.14 -16.14
N SER A 340 -45.86 33.30 -16.44
CA SER A 340 -45.65 31.94 -16.95
C SER A 340 -45.12 31.97 -18.39
N VAL A 341 -44.24 31.01 -18.72
CA VAL A 341 -44.12 30.21 -19.97
C VAL A 341 -42.64 29.92 -20.28
N GLU A 342 -42.37 28.63 -20.49
CA GLU A 342 -41.18 27.98 -21.06
C GLU A 342 -39.84 28.08 -20.30
N ALA A 343 -39.51 26.97 -19.64
CA ALA A 343 -38.14 26.63 -19.29
C ALA A 343 -37.36 26.29 -20.58
N PRO A 344 -36.29 27.04 -20.94
CA PRO A 344 -35.38 26.58 -21.96
C PRO A 344 -34.58 25.41 -21.39
N ALA A 345 -34.61 24.30 -22.13
CA ALA A 345 -33.88 23.07 -21.86
C ALA A 345 -32.43 23.37 -21.42
N MET A 346 -32.16 23.24 -20.11
CA MET A 346 -30.80 23.05 -19.64
C MET A 346 -30.37 21.67 -20.11
N LEU A 347 -29.51 21.67 -21.13
CA LEU A 347 -28.70 20.54 -21.53
C LEU A 347 -27.95 20.02 -20.31
N VAL A 348 -28.52 19.00 -19.68
CA VAL A 348 -27.82 18.08 -18.80
C VAL A 348 -26.71 17.45 -19.65
N PRO A 349 -25.41 17.58 -19.30
CA PRO A 349 -24.43 16.65 -19.81
C PRO A 349 -24.84 15.28 -19.27
N SER A 350 -25.51 14.49 -20.10
CA SER A 350 -25.73 13.09 -19.85
C SER A 350 -24.36 12.48 -19.55
N LEU A 351 -24.16 11.98 -18.33
CA LEU A 351 -23.10 11.05 -17.97
C LEU A 351 -23.34 9.72 -18.71
N VAL A 352 -23.23 9.76 -20.03
CA VAL A 352 -22.78 8.62 -20.81
C VAL A 352 -21.27 8.73 -20.74
N HIS A 353 -20.67 8.05 -19.75
CA HIS A 353 -19.24 7.76 -19.78
C HIS A 353 -18.96 7.07 -21.11
N SER A 354 -18.36 7.80 -22.05
CA SER A 354 -17.99 7.30 -23.37
C SER A 354 -16.87 6.27 -23.19
N VAL A 355 -17.27 5.01 -23.25
CA VAL A 355 -16.44 3.79 -23.16
C VAL A 355 -15.23 3.82 -24.11
N SER A 356 -15.30 4.57 -25.21
CA SER A 356 -14.21 4.78 -26.17
C SER A 356 -12.93 5.41 -25.59
N VAL A 357 -13.03 6.25 -24.54
CA VAL A 357 -11.83 6.89 -23.95
C VAL A 357 -11.09 5.93 -23.02
N ARG A 358 -11.80 4.98 -22.39
CA ARG A 358 -11.21 3.99 -21.48
C ARG A 358 -10.47 2.89 -22.23
N GLU A 359 -10.87 2.57 -23.47
CA GLU A 359 -10.15 1.64 -24.36
C GLU A 359 -8.84 2.25 -24.90
N ALA A 360 -8.72 3.58 -24.97
CA ALA A 360 -7.49 4.26 -25.39
C ALA A 360 -6.48 4.43 -24.25
N ILE A 361 -6.88 4.24 -22.99
CA ILE A 361 -6.04 4.40 -21.81
C ILE A 361 -5.55 3.02 -21.36
N GLN A 362 -4.30 2.70 -21.67
CA GLN A 362 -3.66 1.47 -21.21
C GLN A 362 -3.37 1.55 -19.70
N GLU A 363 -4.17 0.87 -18.88
CA GLU A 363 -3.92 0.75 -17.44
C GLU A 363 -2.60 0.01 -17.19
N VAL A 364 -1.69 0.64 -16.45
CA VAL A 364 -0.41 0.03 -16.08
C VAL A 364 -0.63 -0.94 -14.92
N ARG A 365 -0.02 -2.12 -14.94
CA ARG A 365 -0.13 -3.09 -13.84
C ARG A 365 0.86 -2.76 -12.72
N MET A 366 0.46 -2.98 -11.47
CA MET A 366 1.34 -2.77 -10.31
C MET A 366 2.68 -3.54 -10.41
N VAL A 367 2.65 -4.76 -10.97
CA VAL A 367 3.87 -5.56 -11.21
C VAL A 367 4.84 -4.85 -12.15
N GLN A 368 4.33 -4.19 -13.20
CA GLN A 368 5.14 -3.42 -14.14
C GLN A 368 5.77 -2.23 -13.45
N ILE A 369 5.03 -1.48 -12.63
CA ILE A 369 5.57 -0.34 -11.87
C ILE A 369 6.74 -0.77 -10.98
N TRP A 370 6.60 -1.90 -10.26
CA TRP A 370 7.69 -2.45 -9.46
C TRP A 370 8.90 -2.85 -10.30
N GLU A 371 8.69 -3.49 -11.44
CA GLU A 371 9.75 -3.92 -12.34
C GLU A 371 10.51 -2.73 -12.94
N HIS A 372 9.80 -1.73 -13.44
CA HIS A 372 10.41 -0.50 -13.98
C HIS A 372 11.15 0.28 -12.90
N MET A 373 10.58 0.40 -11.70
CA MET A 373 11.25 1.08 -10.60
C MET A 373 12.56 0.38 -10.20
N MET A 374 12.54 -0.95 -10.07
CA MET A 374 13.74 -1.73 -9.74
C MET A 374 14.78 -1.70 -10.85
N GLY A 375 14.34 -1.78 -12.12
CA GLY A 375 15.22 -1.62 -13.27
C GLY A 375 15.88 -0.24 -13.30
N TRP A 376 15.16 0.81 -12.88
CA TRP A 376 15.74 2.15 -12.81
C TRP A 376 16.82 2.24 -11.74
N PHE A 377 16.57 1.65 -10.57
CA PHE A 377 17.54 1.58 -9.48
C PHE A 377 18.79 0.81 -9.90
N GLU A 378 18.63 -0.29 -10.63
CA GLU A 378 19.74 -1.06 -11.16
C GLU A 378 20.55 -0.25 -12.18
N MET A 379 19.91 0.39 -13.16
CA MET A 379 20.61 1.15 -14.19
C MET A 379 21.39 2.33 -13.59
N GLN A 380 20.76 3.11 -12.72
CA GLN A 380 21.41 4.23 -12.03
C GLN A 380 22.50 3.76 -11.07
N GLY A 381 22.29 2.61 -10.41
CA GLY A 381 23.30 1.99 -9.56
C GLY A 381 24.55 1.58 -10.32
N LYS A 382 24.40 1.00 -11.53
CA LYS A 382 25.53 0.67 -12.42
C LYS A 382 26.31 1.92 -12.82
N GLU A 383 25.62 2.99 -13.19
CA GLU A 383 26.26 4.25 -13.54
C GLU A 383 27.05 4.86 -12.36
N LEU A 384 26.48 4.84 -11.16
CA LEU A 384 27.16 5.34 -9.95
C LEU A 384 28.37 4.48 -9.54
N LEU A 385 28.30 3.16 -9.74
CA LEU A 385 29.44 2.25 -9.55
C LEU A 385 30.55 2.52 -10.57
N ASP A 386 30.17 2.75 -11.84
CA ASP A 386 31.12 3.01 -12.92
C ASP A 386 31.89 4.31 -12.70
N LYS A 387 31.23 5.31 -12.11
CA LYS A 387 31.83 6.58 -11.70
C LYS A 387 32.57 6.51 -10.36
N GLY A 388 32.57 5.36 -9.67
CA GLY A 388 33.17 5.19 -8.35
C GLY A 388 32.50 5.99 -7.22
N VAL A 389 31.29 6.51 -7.45
CA VAL A 389 30.52 7.30 -6.46
C VAL A 389 29.97 6.38 -5.37
N ILE A 390 29.50 5.20 -5.78
CA ILE A 390 29.16 4.10 -4.89
C ILE A 390 30.27 3.05 -5.00
N THR A 391 30.60 2.41 -3.89
CA THR A 391 31.63 1.37 -3.80
C THR A 391 31.00 -0.01 -3.57
N PRO A 392 31.70 -1.10 -3.92
CA PRO A 392 31.26 -2.45 -3.55
C PRO A 392 31.10 -2.61 -2.03
N ALA A 393 31.91 -1.92 -1.23
CA ALA A 393 31.82 -1.95 0.23
C ALA A 393 30.45 -1.46 0.71
N ASP A 394 29.96 -0.35 0.13
CA ASP A 394 28.62 0.19 0.40
C ASP A 394 27.53 -0.87 0.10
N LEU A 395 27.66 -1.61 -1.00
CA LEU A 395 26.72 -2.68 -1.38
C LEU A 395 26.74 -3.85 -0.39
N TYR A 396 27.93 -4.35 -0.03
CA TYR A 396 28.06 -5.44 0.94
C TYR A 396 27.54 -5.07 2.32
N GLU A 397 27.79 -3.83 2.76
CA GLU A 397 27.24 -3.35 4.04
C GLU A 397 25.71 -3.27 4.02
N SER A 398 25.14 -2.82 2.89
CA SER A 398 23.68 -2.78 2.73
C SER A 398 23.02 -4.16 2.84
N LEU A 399 23.70 -5.22 2.38
CA LEU A 399 23.21 -6.61 2.49
C LEU A 399 23.29 -7.16 3.92
N LYS A 400 24.33 -6.77 4.68
CA LYS A 400 24.53 -7.21 6.08
C LYS A 400 23.44 -6.72 7.02
N GLY A 401 22.58 -5.80 6.59
CA GLY A 401 21.40 -5.35 7.35
C GLY A 401 21.74 -4.63 8.65
N ARG A 402 22.99 -4.21 8.86
CA ARG A 402 23.36 -3.34 9.99
C ARG A 402 22.76 -1.96 9.74
N HIS A 403 22.09 -1.41 10.76
CA HIS A 403 21.53 -0.05 10.76
C HIS A 403 22.63 1.03 10.88
N GLY A 404 23.69 0.90 10.10
CA GLY A 404 24.76 1.89 9.99
C GLY A 404 24.34 3.07 9.12
N ASN A 405 25.02 4.20 9.31
CA ASN A 405 24.84 5.42 8.54
C ASN A 405 25.16 5.18 7.05
N GLU A 406 26.22 4.45 6.73
CA GLU A 406 26.64 4.13 5.35
C GLU A 406 25.60 3.27 4.59
N SER A 407 24.91 2.35 5.29
CA SER A 407 23.81 1.57 4.72
C SER A 407 22.65 2.42 4.17
N SER A 408 22.51 3.68 4.61
CA SER A 408 21.45 4.56 4.12
C SER A 408 21.70 5.08 2.70
N ILE A 409 22.97 5.15 2.27
CA ILE A 409 23.33 5.58 0.91
C ILE A 409 22.72 4.61 -0.11
N ILE A 410 22.87 3.30 0.12
CA ILE A 410 22.29 2.30 -0.78
C ILE A 410 20.79 2.15 -0.57
N ASN A 411 20.31 2.03 0.67
CA ASN A 411 18.91 1.67 0.93
C ASN A 411 17.92 2.84 0.72
N VAL A 412 18.39 4.09 0.84
CA VAL A 412 17.56 5.29 0.69
C VAL A 412 18.12 6.21 -0.39
N GLY A 413 19.43 6.46 -0.37
CA GLY A 413 20.09 7.41 -1.29
C GLY A 413 19.97 7.03 -2.76
N LEU A 414 20.42 5.82 -3.14
CA LEU A 414 20.37 5.33 -4.51
C LEU A 414 18.94 5.32 -5.10
N PRO A 415 17.92 4.75 -4.41
CA PRO A 415 16.54 4.83 -4.88
C PRO A 415 16.02 6.26 -5.00
N SER A 416 16.39 7.16 -4.08
CA SER A 416 15.98 8.56 -4.14
C SER A 416 16.63 9.27 -5.32
N TYR A 417 17.92 9.02 -5.57
CA TYR A 417 18.64 9.55 -6.72
C TYR A 417 18.02 9.07 -8.02
N ALA A 418 17.70 7.78 -8.12
CA ALA A 418 17.06 7.23 -9.32
C ALA A 418 15.64 7.78 -9.54
N LEU A 419 14.87 7.99 -8.46
CA LEU A 419 13.57 8.68 -8.56
C LEU A 419 13.73 10.11 -9.07
N LEU A 420 14.73 10.86 -8.56
CA LEU A 420 15.04 12.20 -9.07
C LEU A 420 15.37 12.18 -10.56
N GLN A 421 16.24 11.25 -11.00
CA GLN A 421 16.57 11.12 -12.43
C GLN A 421 15.33 10.83 -13.28
N THR A 422 14.46 9.95 -12.80
CA THR A 422 13.19 9.64 -13.47
C THR A 422 12.33 10.90 -13.65
N LEU A 423 12.20 11.72 -12.59
CA LEU A 423 11.44 12.96 -12.64
C LEU A 423 12.08 13.98 -13.60
N LEU A 424 13.41 14.14 -13.56
CA LEU A 424 14.14 15.04 -14.45
C LEU A 424 13.99 14.63 -15.93
N ILE A 425 14.07 13.33 -16.23
CA ILE A 425 13.83 12.79 -17.58
C ILE A 425 12.38 13.07 -18.01
N SER A 426 11.41 12.83 -17.13
CA SER A 426 9.99 13.07 -17.40
C SER A 426 9.71 14.56 -17.70
N ILE A 427 10.32 15.47 -16.94
CA ILE A 427 10.21 16.93 -17.14
C ILE A 427 10.84 17.33 -18.47
N LYS A 428 12.05 16.83 -18.78
CA LYS A 428 12.74 17.12 -20.05
C LYS A 428 11.96 16.61 -21.27
N ALA A 429 11.27 15.48 -21.15
CA ALA A 429 10.42 14.91 -22.19
C ALA A 429 9.07 15.65 -22.35
N GLY A 430 8.74 16.59 -21.46
CA GLY A 430 7.43 17.26 -21.46
C GLY A 430 6.27 16.33 -21.09
N ALA A 431 6.54 15.22 -20.41
CA ALA A 431 5.52 14.26 -20.00
C ALA A 431 4.57 14.88 -18.95
N HIS A 432 3.29 14.57 -19.04
CA HIS A 432 2.29 15.03 -18.06
C HIS A 432 2.44 14.27 -16.73
N GLY A 433 2.76 12.98 -16.80
CA GLY A 433 2.99 12.05 -15.70
C GLY A 433 4.47 11.68 -15.48
N VAL A 434 4.70 10.47 -14.98
CA VAL A 434 6.03 9.89 -14.76
C VAL A 434 6.35 8.89 -15.86
N LEU A 435 7.48 9.05 -16.53
CA LEU A 435 7.92 8.17 -17.61
C LEU A 435 8.55 6.88 -17.06
N LEU A 436 8.13 5.73 -17.57
CA LEU A 436 8.72 4.41 -17.28
C LEU A 436 9.88 4.10 -18.24
N LEU A 437 10.64 3.04 -17.92
CA LEU A 437 11.82 2.62 -18.70
C LEU A 437 11.51 2.25 -20.15
N ASP A 438 10.30 1.76 -20.43
CA ASP A 438 9.84 1.38 -21.77
C ASP A 438 9.29 2.58 -22.58
N GLY A 439 9.35 3.79 -22.02
CA GLY A 439 8.80 5.00 -22.63
C GLY A 439 7.30 5.19 -22.40
N SER A 440 6.62 4.26 -21.71
CA SER A 440 5.23 4.45 -21.31
C SER A 440 5.12 5.51 -20.20
N GLU A 441 4.00 6.23 -20.18
CA GLU A 441 3.78 7.33 -19.24
C GLU A 441 2.73 6.94 -18.20
N VAL A 442 3.02 7.10 -16.91
CA VAL A 442 2.04 6.91 -15.83
C VAL A 442 1.48 8.27 -15.41
N THR A 443 0.18 8.44 -15.58
CA THR A 443 -0.62 9.62 -15.24
C THR A 443 -1.70 9.27 -14.21
N HIS A 444 -2.44 10.28 -13.72
CA HIS A 444 -3.59 10.05 -12.84
C HIS A 444 -4.71 9.20 -13.48
N LEU A 445 -4.73 9.12 -14.82
CA LEU A 445 -5.78 8.44 -15.57
C LEU A 445 -5.50 6.96 -15.81
N ASN A 446 -4.22 6.54 -15.84
CA ASN A 446 -3.83 5.17 -16.18
C ASN A 446 -3.03 4.44 -15.08
N ARG A 447 -2.78 5.11 -13.95
CA ARG A 447 -2.21 4.45 -12.77
C ARG A 447 -3.15 3.34 -12.27
N PRO A 448 -2.61 2.22 -11.77
CA PRO A 448 -3.44 1.18 -11.19
C PRO A 448 -4.21 1.71 -9.97
N GLN A 449 -5.46 1.28 -9.82
CA GLN A 449 -6.34 1.62 -8.69
C GLN A 449 -5.92 0.85 -7.42
N ASP A 450 -4.70 1.09 -6.95
CA ASP A 450 -4.14 0.50 -5.73
C ASP A 450 -3.97 1.58 -4.65
N LYS A 451 -4.44 1.30 -3.43
CA LYS A 451 -4.37 2.23 -2.28
C LYS A 451 -2.94 2.71 -1.98
N PHE A 452 -1.93 1.88 -2.23
CA PHE A 452 -0.53 2.28 -2.07
C PHE A 452 -0.12 3.34 -3.10
N LEU A 453 -0.52 3.16 -4.36
CA LEU A 453 -0.24 4.15 -5.40
C LEU A 453 -1.03 5.42 -5.24
N ASP A 454 -2.27 5.34 -4.77
CA ASP A 454 -3.02 6.53 -4.37
C ASP A 454 -2.26 7.37 -3.34
N TRP A 455 -1.65 6.68 -2.37
CA TRP A 455 -0.88 7.32 -1.32
C TRP A 455 0.44 7.93 -1.79
N ILE A 456 1.21 7.26 -2.66
CA ILE A 456 2.56 7.73 -3.04
C ILE A 456 2.62 8.52 -4.36
N PHE A 457 1.71 8.26 -5.29
CA PHE A 457 1.78 8.87 -6.62
C PHE A 457 1.54 10.38 -6.58
N ASN A 458 0.56 10.83 -5.79
CA ASN A 458 0.26 12.25 -5.67
C ASN A 458 1.46 13.05 -5.09
N PRO A 459 2.12 12.63 -4.00
CA PRO A 459 3.37 13.23 -3.56
C PRO A 459 4.48 13.27 -4.63
N ILE A 460 4.63 12.23 -5.45
CA ILE A 460 5.62 12.19 -6.54
C ILE A 460 5.29 13.24 -7.61
N MET A 461 4.03 13.35 -8.02
CA MET A 461 3.57 14.36 -8.97
C MET A 461 3.79 15.77 -8.43
N VAL A 462 3.50 16.02 -7.16
CA VAL A 462 3.79 17.32 -6.51
C VAL A 462 5.29 17.64 -6.54
N LEU A 463 6.17 16.66 -6.32
CA LEU A 463 7.61 16.89 -6.45
C LEU A 463 8.03 17.20 -7.89
N LYS A 464 7.47 16.49 -8.87
CA LYS A 464 7.71 16.75 -10.30
C LYS A 464 7.34 18.19 -10.65
N ASP A 465 6.15 18.62 -10.28
CA ASP A 465 5.64 19.96 -10.56
C ASP A 465 6.48 21.03 -9.87
N GLN A 466 6.90 20.80 -8.62
CA GLN A 466 7.78 21.73 -7.93
C GLN A 466 9.16 21.84 -8.57
N ILE A 467 9.78 20.73 -8.97
CA ILE A 467 11.06 20.76 -9.69
C ILE A 467 10.90 21.51 -11.02
N GLN A 468 9.80 21.29 -11.73
CA GLN A 468 9.48 21.95 -13.00
C GLN A 468 9.27 23.46 -12.83
N VAL A 469 8.55 23.89 -11.78
CA VAL A 469 8.28 25.31 -11.50
C VAL A 469 9.52 26.05 -11.03
N ILE A 470 10.37 25.43 -10.21
CA ILE A 470 11.59 26.06 -9.69
C ILE A 470 12.62 26.30 -10.81
N LYS A 471 12.57 25.52 -11.91
CA LYS A 471 13.50 25.63 -13.06
C LYS A 471 14.96 25.66 -12.61
N LEU A 472 15.36 24.61 -11.89
CA LEU A 472 16.73 24.46 -11.38
C LEU A 472 17.76 24.52 -12.52
N GLY A 473 18.82 25.31 -12.33
CA GLY A 473 19.98 25.32 -13.22
C GLY A 473 20.78 24.02 -13.15
N GLU A 474 21.68 23.75 -14.11
CA GLU A 474 22.44 22.50 -14.13
C GLU A 474 23.29 22.26 -12.87
N SER A 475 23.91 23.31 -12.32
CA SER A 475 24.68 23.22 -11.07
C SER A 475 23.80 22.88 -9.86
N GLU A 476 22.57 23.37 -9.86
CA GLU A 476 21.58 23.18 -8.79
C GLU A 476 20.94 21.79 -8.85
N VAL A 477 20.71 21.28 -10.06
CA VAL A 477 20.32 19.89 -10.28
C VAL A 477 21.39 18.95 -9.74
N ARG A 478 22.67 19.20 -10.06
CA ARG A 478 23.79 18.40 -9.51
C ARG A 478 23.93 18.52 -8.00
N TYR A 479 23.63 19.69 -7.43
CA TYR A 479 23.57 19.87 -5.97
C TYR A 479 22.42 19.07 -5.35
N LEU A 480 21.23 19.06 -5.98
CA LEU A 480 20.09 18.26 -5.54
C LEU A 480 20.39 16.76 -5.64
N GLU A 481 20.97 16.29 -6.75
CA GLU A 481 21.42 14.91 -6.95
C GLU A 481 22.34 14.44 -5.82
N LYS A 482 23.33 15.26 -5.50
CA LYS A 482 24.31 15.02 -4.42
C LYS A 482 23.65 14.95 -3.05
N THR A 483 22.77 15.90 -2.76
CA THR A 483 22.03 15.95 -1.49
C THR A 483 21.07 14.77 -1.33
N VAL A 484 20.47 14.31 -2.41
CA VAL A 484 19.51 13.18 -2.40
C VAL A 484 20.23 11.84 -2.25
N LEU A 485 21.40 11.66 -2.89
CA LEU A 485 22.16 10.42 -2.83
C LEU A 485 22.80 10.19 -1.45
N PHE A 486 23.39 11.23 -0.87
CA PHE A 486 24.17 11.10 0.37
C PHE A 486 23.40 11.53 1.62
N GLY A 487 22.28 12.26 1.49
CA GLY A 487 21.49 12.71 2.64
C GLY A 487 22.33 13.56 3.59
N ASP A 488 22.51 13.08 4.81
CA ASP A 488 23.24 13.78 5.88
C ASP A 488 24.75 13.41 5.93
N HIS A 489 25.27 12.65 4.95
CA HIS A 489 26.68 12.25 4.91
C HIS A 489 27.59 13.33 4.33
N GLU A 490 27.88 14.35 5.14
CA GLU A 490 28.69 15.51 4.75
C GLU A 490 30.06 15.14 4.14
N GLN A 491 30.76 14.15 4.69
CA GLN A 491 32.06 13.70 4.15
C GLN A 491 31.95 13.12 2.73
N ARG A 492 30.88 12.36 2.46
CA ARG A 492 30.64 11.76 1.13
C ARG A 492 30.15 12.81 0.13
N ILE A 493 29.40 13.79 0.62
CA ILE A 493 29.06 14.99 -0.13
C ILE A 493 30.37 15.69 -0.51
N GLU A 494 31.23 16.08 0.41
CA GLU A 494 32.48 16.78 0.09
C GLU A 494 33.39 16.00 -0.88
N ALA A 495 33.47 14.67 -0.73
CA ALA A 495 34.30 13.82 -1.58
C ALA A 495 33.82 13.70 -3.04
N TRP A 496 32.52 13.86 -3.31
CA TRP A 496 32.00 13.75 -4.67
C TRP A 496 32.04 15.09 -5.41
N ASP A 497 33.11 15.34 -6.18
CA ASP A 497 33.20 16.51 -7.05
C ASP A 497 32.44 16.30 -8.38
N ASN A 498 31.12 16.52 -8.34
CA ASN A 498 30.26 16.55 -9.53
C ASN A 498 30.14 17.96 -10.15
N ARG A 499 31.05 18.90 -9.81
CA ARG A 499 30.95 20.32 -10.17
C ARG A 499 29.64 20.98 -9.72
N SER A 500 29.00 20.47 -8.66
CA SER A 500 27.88 21.17 -8.02
C SER A 500 28.40 22.42 -7.31
N ALA A 501 27.69 23.53 -7.44
CA ALA A 501 27.88 24.69 -6.58
C ALA A 501 26.62 24.86 -5.72
N PRO A 502 26.74 25.08 -4.40
CA PRO A 502 25.58 25.43 -3.59
C PRO A 502 24.97 26.73 -4.13
N PRO A 503 23.64 26.86 -4.17
CA PRO A 503 23.00 28.10 -4.59
C PRO A 503 23.48 29.26 -3.70
N GLN A 504 23.72 30.43 -4.31
CA GLN A 504 24.09 31.64 -3.56
C GLN A 504 22.96 32.15 -2.66
N GLU A 505 21.70 31.82 -3.00
CA GLU A 505 20.52 32.23 -2.26
C GLU A 505 20.08 31.19 -1.22
N ASN A 506 19.99 31.61 0.04
CA ASN A 506 19.54 30.77 1.17
C ASN A 506 18.15 30.16 0.95
N LEU A 507 17.23 30.92 0.34
CA LEU A 507 15.87 30.45 0.02
C LEU A 507 15.92 29.26 -0.94
N ARG A 508 16.76 29.33 -1.97
CA ARG A 508 16.87 28.31 -3.00
C ARG A 508 17.53 27.04 -2.47
N THR A 509 18.56 27.20 -1.64
CA THR A 509 19.16 26.08 -0.90
C THR A 509 18.13 25.39 0.00
N ALA A 510 17.30 26.16 0.72
CA ALA A 510 16.23 25.60 1.55
C ALA A 510 15.16 24.85 0.73
N GLN A 511 14.81 25.35 -0.47
CA GLN A 511 13.89 24.67 -1.39
C GLN A 511 14.46 23.32 -1.88
N ILE A 512 15.73 23.29 -2.32
CA ILE A 512 16.41 22.07 -2.76
C ILE A 512 16.51 21.05 -1.63
N GLN A 513 16.91 21.49 -0.43
CA GLN A 513 16.93 20.62 0.75
C GLN A 513 15.52 20.14 1.13
N GLY A 514 14.49 20.98 0.95
CA GLY A 514 13.10 20.60 1.17
C GLY A 514 12.58 19.55 0.19
N ILE A 515 13.01 19.59 -1.07
CA ILE A 515 12.75 18.54 -2.08
C ILE A 515 13.48 17.27 -1.69
N SER A 516 14.79 17.36 -1.38
CA SER A 516 15.60 16.21 -0.99
C SER A 516 15.01 15.47 0.21
N ARG A 517 14.67 16.19 1.29
CA ARG A 517 14.07 15.60 2.50
C ARG A 517 12.75 14.89 2.22
N ARG A 518 11.89 15.46 1.38
CA ARG A 518 10.60 14.84 1.01
C ARG A 518 10.82 13.59 0.16
N MET A 519 11.73 13.63 -0.80
CA MET A 519 12.05 12.48 -1.64
C MET A 519 12.63 11.32 -0.83
N MET A 520 13.66 11.58 -0.02
CA MET A 520 14.23 10.58 0.88
C MET A 520 13.21 10.07 1.91
N GLY A 521 12.34 10.95 2.42
CA GLY A 521 11.26 10.58 3.33
C GLY A 521 10.27 9.60 2.69
N MET A 522 9.86 9.84 1.44
CA MET A 522 9.00 8.92 0.69
C MET A 522 9.69 7.57 0.47
N VAL A 523 10.92 7.57 -0.05
CA VAL A 523 11.69 6.33 -0.28
C VAL A 523 11.88 5.56 1.02
N ARG A 524 12.22 6.24 2.12
CA ARG A 524 12.33 5.61 3.44
C ARG A 524 11.01 4.97 3.85
N SER A 525 9.88 5.61 3.57
CA SER A 525 8.55 5.05 3.83
C SER A 525 8.27 3.81 2.98
N VAL A 526 8.57 3.83 1.68
CA VAL A 526 8.42 2.66 0.79
C VAL A 526 9.36 1.53 1.17
N SER A 527 10.57 1.84 1.62
CA SER A 527 11.60 0.85 1.97
C SER A 527 11.20 -0.06 3.14
N LYS A 528 10.20 0.36 3.94
CA LYS A 528 9.61 -0.44 5.02
C LYS A 528 8.67 -1.52 4.52
N LEU A 529 8.29 -1.50 3.24
CA LEU A 529 7.46 -2.53 2.64
C LEU A 529 8.30 -3.79 2.35
N PRO A 530 7.87 -4.97 2.82
CA PRO A 530 8.61 -6.21 2.59
C PRO A 530 8.83 -6.51 1.09
N THR A 531 7.80 -6.28 0.27
CA THR A 531 7.87 -6.44 -1.19
C THR A 531 8.95 -5.55 -1.82
N TYR A 532 9.07 -4.29 -1.39
CA TYR A 532 10.14 -3.40 -1.83
C TYR A 532 11.49 -4.00 -1.43
N ARG A 533 11.65 -4.36 -0.15
CA ARG A 533 12.92 -4.85 0.41
C ARG A 533 13.42 -6.09 -0.32
N ARG A 534 12.55 -7.09 -0.55
CA ARG A 534 12.88 -8.31 -1.28
C ARG A 534 13.33 -8.01 -2.72
N ARG A 535 12.60 -7.13 -3.42
CA ARG A 535 12.94 -6.76 -4.80
C ARG A 535 14.24 -5.95 -4.87
N PHE A 536 14.40 -4.97 -3.99
CA PHE A 536 15.58 -4.12 -3.92
C PHE A 536 16.84 -4.91 -3.55
N ARG A 537 16.73 -5.91 -2.67
CA ARG A 537 17.85 -6.82 -2.36
C ARG A 537 18.34 -7.57 -3.61
N LYS A 538 17.46 -7.89 -4.57
CA LYS A 538 17.87 -8.47 -5.87
C LYS A 538 18.64 -7.46 -6.71
N VAL A 539 18.22 -6.20 -6.72
CA VAL A 539 18.95 -5.11 -7.39
C VAL A 539 20.35 -4.98 -6.81
N VAL A 540 20.50 -4.93 -5.48
CA VAL A 540 21.81 -4.86 -4.82
C VAL A 540 22.68 -6.06 -5.19
N LYS A 541 22.13 -7.29 -5.20
CA LYS A 541 22.87 -8.48 -5.66
C LYS A 541 23.30 -8.36 -7.12
N ALA A 542 22.43 -7.89 -8.01
CA ALA A 542 22.76 -7.68 -9.43
C ALA A 542 23.87 -6.63 -9.62
N LEU A 543 23.87 -5.57 -8.82
CA LEU A 543 24.92 -4.55 -8.81
C LEU A 543 26.28 -5.12 -8.37
N ILE A 544 26.30 -6.01 -7.37
CA ILE A 544 27.52 -6.70 -6.94
C ILE A 544 28.02 -7.61 -8.06
N THR A 545 27.14 -8.41 -8.67
CA THR A 545 27.50 -9.28 -9.80
C THR A 545 28.07 -8.47 -10.96
N TYR A 546 27.42 -7.36 -11.34
CA TYR A 546 27.90 -6.47 -12.39
C TYR A 546 29.30 -5.93 -12.11
N TRP A 547 29.56 -5.50 -10.88
CA TRP A 547 30.88 -5.03 -10.47
C TRP A 547 31.93 -6.14 -10.54
N LEU A 548 31.62 -7.35 -10.06
CA LEU A 548 32.54 -8.51 -10.13
C LEU A 548 32.87 -8.91 -11.57
N GLU A 549 31.88 -8.94 -12.45
CA GLU A 549 32.07 -9.23 -13.88
C GLU A 549 32.99 -8.18 -14.54
N LYS A 550 32.77 -6.90 -14.22
CA LYS A 550 33.59 -5.79 -14.71
C LYS A 550 35.04 -5.83 -14.20
N GLN A 551 35.28 -6.35 -13.00
CA GLN A 551 36.63 -6.51 -12.44
C GLN A 551 37.43 -7.69 -13.01
N GLY A 552 36.82 -8.56 -13.82
CA GLY A 552 37.54 -9.56 -14.59
C GLY A 552 37.65 -10.94 -13.95
N LEU A 553 36.55 -11.47 -13.39
CA LEU A 553 36.42 -12.92 -13.12
C LEU A 553 35.98 -13.73 -14.36
N ASN A 554 36.34 -13.27 -15.56
CA ASN A 554 36.09 -13.97 -16.83
C ASN A 554 37.38 -14.11 -17.65
N ARG A 555 38.49 -14.46 -16.99
CA ARG A 555 39.68 -15.02 -17.62
C ARG A 555 40.31 -16.10 -16.73
N THR A 556 39.68 -17.28 -16.73
CA THR A 556 40.26 -18.59 -17.07
C THR A 556 39.37 -19.71 -16.50
N GLY A 557 38.91 -20.60 -17.37
CA GLY A 557 38.42 -21.92 -16.97
C GLY A 557 36.91 -22.09 -17.05
N SER A 558 36.45 -22.61 -18.19
CA SER A 558 35.27 -23.48 -18.23
C SER A 558 35.35 -24.50 -17.09
N MET A 559 34.35 -24.54 -16.20
CA MET A 559 33.72 -25.75 -15.67
C MET A 559 32.57 -25.42 -14.70
N SER A 560 31.40 -25.96 -15.02
CA SER A 560 30.23 -26.26 -14.17
C SER A 560 29.55 -25.13 -13.39
N SER A 561 28.44 -24.66 -13.94
CA SER A 561 27.34 -23.99 -13.26
C SER A 561 26.65 -24.94 -12.27
N GLY A 562 26.86 -24.71 -10.97
CA GLY A 562 26.22 -25.41 -9.86
C GLY A 562 27.08 -25.20 -8.63
N ASP A 563 26.47 -24.86 -7.49
CA ASP A 563 27.13 -24.67 -6.20
C ASP A 563 27.95 -23.39 -6.03
N PHE A 564 27.27 -22.25 -5.87
CA PHE A 564 27.71 -21.17 -4.95
C PHE A 564 26.54 -20.22 -4.67
N ILE A 565 25.41 -20.77 -4.20
CA ILE A 565 24.39 -20.00 -3.48
C ILE A 565 23.87 -20.88 -2.35
N GLU A 566 24.65 -21.01 -1.30
CA GLU A 566 24.15 -21.16 0.07
C GLU A 566 25.20 -20.52 0.99
N ASP A 567 24.72 -19.83 2.02
CA ASP A 567 25.45 -19.02 3.00
C ASP A 567 25.92 -17.62 2.58
N VAL A 568 25.00 -16.65 2.69
CA VAL A 568 25.05 -15.45 3.58
C VAL A 568 23.74 -14.65 3.49
#